data_AF-A0A958ECJ8-F1
#
_entry.id   AF-A0A958ECJ8-F1
#
_cell.length_a   1.000
_cell.length_b   1.000
_cell.length_c   1.000
_cell.angle_alpha   90.00
_cell.angle_beta   90.00
_cell.angle_gamma   90.00
#
_symmetry.space_group_name_H-M   'P 1'
#
loop_
_entity.id
_entity.type
_entity.pdbx_description
1 polymer ?
#
loop_
_entity_poly.entity_id
_entity_poly.type
_entity_poly.pdbx_seq_one_letter_code
_entity_poly.pdbx_strand_id
1 'polypeptide(L)'
;MSIAPDDKVREVTGSNFGNGLMVESEIIFELSAAYHLGILDAASRQEYESMLSDDHPELMEVHYKYQELTGLLAYAAAPQAPPQGIKDQIFEQLRALSNPPEETLTASLPEEAMAASQAPLAEEKPAPRKAPPAKAVAKGGWPASAITLCLLLLLGVAGAGYYIFQLRQTVSDVSNQMSISQQLVDSQQRKIRHYETLNRLFGVGEVQMSAMEGRDNSATGLVAFSAVEQQAILMVHNLPEIPVGQVARVWCMRNGVFRPLGVLGDMALGNALITLDLPNEAGPVTAFLVAAESPVAGDSPGGDLLLSGTVQGAGK
;
A
#
# COMPACT_ATOMS: atom_id res chain seq x y z
N MET A 1 14.74 -57.68 30.38
CA MET A 1 13.30 -57.61 30.13
C MET A 1 13.11 -56.51 29.08
N SER A 2 12.85 -56.94 27.85
CA SER A 2 12.86 -56.16 26.62
C SER A 2 11.42 -55.79 26.29
N ILE A 3 11.14 -54.52 25.98
CA ILE A 3 9.85 -54.10 25.44
C ILE A 3 10.17 -53.23 24.22
N ALA A 4 9.84 -53.78 23.06
CA ALA A 4 9.90 -53.15 21.75
C ALA A 4 8.76 -52.12 21.57
N PRO A 5 8.89 -51.16 20.62
CA PRO A 5 7.83 -50.21 20.31
C PRO A 5 6.79 -50.86 19.38
N ASP A 6 5.51 -50.64 19.66
CA ASP A 6 4.39 -51.08 18.82
C ASP A 6 4.02 -49.98 17.83
N ASP A 7 3.99 -50.38 16.58
CA ASP A 7 3.77 -49.61 15.36
C ASP A 7 2.33 -49.87 14.91
N LYS A 8 1.45 -48.87 15.04
CA LYS A 8 0.16 -48.84 14.33
C LYS A 8 -0.20 -47.43 13.89
N VAL A 9 0.30 -47.13 12.70
CA VAL A 9 -0.37 -46.32 11.68
C VAL A 9 -1.76 -46.89 11.39
N ARG A 10 -2.81 -46.06 11.47
CA ARG A 10 -3.94 -46.06 10.51
C ARG A 10 -4.85 -44.83 10.66
N GLU A 11 -4.78 -43.99 9.61
CA GLU A 11 -5.88 -43.29 8.94
C GLU A 11 -7.04 -42.72 9.78
N VAL A 12 -7.05 -41.39 9.90
CA VAL A 12 -8.29 -40.61 9.80
C VAL A 12 -8.04 -39.43 8.85
N THR A 13 -8.04 -39.72 7.55
CA THR A 13 -8.19 -38.73 6.49
C THR A 13 -9.68 -38.50 6.29
N GLY A 14 -10.19 -37.41 6.86
CA GLY A 14 -11.60 -37.06 6.79
C GLY A 14 -11.81 -35.54 6.83
N SER A 15 -11.74 -34.93 5.65
CA SER A 15 -12.54 -33.78 5.20
C SER A 15 -12.79 -32.65 6.20
N ASN A 16 -11.98 -31.59 6.13
CA ASN A 16 -12.39 -30.24 6.55
C ASN A 16 -11.87 -29.20 5.54
N PHE A 17 -12.47 -29.18 4.34
CA PHE A 17 -12.25 -28.16 3.33
C PHE A 17 -12.98 -26.87 3.74
N GLY A 18 -12.29 -26.09 4.57
CA GLY A 18 -12.68 -24.75 5.02
C GLY A 18 -11.53 -23.94 5.64
N ASN A 19 -10.41 -24.60 6.00
CA ASN A 19 -9.25 -23.98 6.66
C ASN A 19 -8.03 -23.72 5.75
N GLY A 20 -8.07 -24.05 4.46
CA GLY A 20 -6.90 -23.96 3.57
C GLY A 20 -6.39 -22.54 3.33
N LEU A 21 -7.31 -21.58 3.14
CA LEU A 21 -6.95 -20.19 2.81
C LEU A 21 -6.36 -19.40 3.98
N MET A 22 -6.65 -19.79 5.22
CA MET A 22 -6.07 -19.13 6.41
C MET A 22 -4.61 -19.53 6.61
N VAL A 23 -4.28 -20.81 6.42
CA VAL A 23 -2.92 -21.34 6.62
C VAL A 23 -1.95 -20.79 5.56
N GLU A 24 -2.40 -20.63 4.31
CA GLU A 24 -1.57 -20.05 3.25
C GLU A 24 -1.18 -18.59 3.54
N SER A 25 -2.11 -17.79 4.06
CA SER A 25 -1.82 -16.38 4.38
C SER A 25 -0.85 -16.18 5.53
N GLU A 26 -0.89 -17.03 6.56
CA GLU A 26 0.04 -16.99 7.69
C GLU A 26 1.45 -17.40 7.25
N ILE A 27 1.56 -18.46 6.44
CA ILE A 27 2.83 -18.91 5.86
C ILE A 27 3.44 -17.83 4.94
N ILE A 28 2.63 -17.18 4.12
CA ILE A 28 3.07 -16.06 3.26
C ILE A 28 3.66 -14.91 4.09
N PHE A 29 3.01 -14.58 5.21
CA PHE A 29 3.45 -13.48 6.06
C PHE A 29 4.77 -13.80 6.77
N GLU A 30 4.91 -15.01 7.30
CA GLU A 30 6.15 -15.47 7.95
C GLU A 30 7.31 -15.55 6.95
N LEU A 31 7.09 -16.13 5.77
CA LEU A 31 8.10 -16.22 4.71
C LEU A 31 8.51 -14.82 4.23
N SER A 32 7.57 -13.89 4.04
CA SER A 32 7.89 -12.53 3.63
C SER A 32 8.72 -11.80 4.69
N ALA A 33 8.35 -11.89 5.97
CA ALA A 33 9.12 -11.27 7.04
C ALA A 33 10.55 -11.84 7.08
N ALA A 34 10.68 -13.15 6.99
CA ALA A 34 11.96 -13.85 7.01
C ALA A 34 12.83 -13.53 5.78
N TYR A 35 12.21 -13.38 4.61
CA TYR A 35 12.89 -13.01 3.36
C TYR A 35 13.53 -11.62 3.48
N HIS A 36 12.75 -10.63 3.91
CA HIS A 36 13.21 -9.24 4.01
C HIS A 36 14.22 -9.01 5.12
N LEU A 37 14.14 -9.76 6.21
CA LEU A 37 15.15 -9.76 7.27
C LEU A 37 16.43 -10.54 6.88
N GLY A 38 16.44 -11.21 5.72
CA GLY A 38 17.57 -11.99 5.24
C GLY A 38 17.85 -13.26 6.05
N ILE A 39 16.86 -13.77 6.78
CA ILE A 39 17.00 -14.95 7.66
C ILE A 39 16.55 -16.27 7.00
N LEU A 40 15.95 -16.22 5.80
CA LEU A 40 15.64 -17.42 5.02
C LEU A 40 16.91 -18.12 4.53
N ASP A 41 16.91 -19.44 4.60
CA ASP A 41 17.89 -20.28 3.91
C ASP A 41 17.70 -20.23 2.38
N ALA A 42 18.69 -20.76 1.66
CA ALA A 42 18.72 -20.67 0.20
C ALA A 42 17.54 -21.38 -0.48
N ALA A 43 17.05 -22.49 0.08
CA ALA A 43 15.95 -23.24 -0.52
C ALA A 43 14.62 -22.50 -0.33
N SER A 44 14.31 -22.06 0.89
CA SER A 44 13.09 -21.28 1.16
C SER A 44 13.09 -19.92 0.49
N ARG A 45 14.26 -19.30 0.31
CA ARG A 45 14.39 -18.07 -0.48
C ARG A 45 13.99 -18.29 -1.94
N GLN A 46 14.51 -19.35 -2.56
CA GLN A 46 14.19 -19.67 -3.96
C GLN A 46 12.71 -20.02 -4.13
N GLU A 47 12.11 -20.73 -3.17
CA GLU A 47 10.67 -21.02 -3.15
C GLU A 47 9.85 -19.72 -3.09
N TYR A 48 10.21 -18.82 -2.17
CA TYR A 48 9.55 -17.52 -2.05
C TYR A 48 9.72 -16.66 -3.32
N GLU A 49 10.90 -16.63 -3.94
CA GLU A 49 11.13 -15.93 -5.21
C GLU A 49 10.33 -16.51 -6.39
N SER A 50 10.13 -17.83 -6.40
CA SER A 50 9.21 -18.47 -7.35
C SER A 50 7.77 -18.01 -7.13
N MET A 51 7.31 -17.96 -5.87
CA MET A 51 5.99 -17.44 -5.53
C MET A 51 5.81 -15.97 -5.92
N LEU A 52 6.85 -15.13 -5.82
CA LEU A 52 6.82 -13.75 -6.31
C LEU A 52 6.64 -13.67 -7.84
N SER A 53 7.12 -14.67 -8.57
CA SER A 53 7.08 -14.73 -10.05
C SER A 53 5.74 -15.26 -10.59
N ASP A 54 5.02 -16.07 -9.81
CA ASP A 54 3.77 -16.73 -10.20
C ASP A 54 2.52 -15.83 -10.10
N ASP A 55 2.71 -14.51 -10.09
CA ASP A 55 1.66 -13.46 -10.17
C ASP A 55 0.61 -13.53 -9.03
N HIS A 56 1.07 -13.69 -7.79
CA HIS A 56 0.26 -13.64 -6.57
C HIS A 56 0.08 -12.20 -6.05
N PRO A 57 -1.07 -11.53 -6.29
CA PRO A 57 -1.25 -10.13 -5.94
C PRO A 57 -1.22 -9.87 -4.43
N GLU A 58 -1.72 -10.80 -3.61
CA GLU A 58 -1.63 -10.72 -2.14
C GLU A 58 -0.19 -10.77 -1.63
N LEU A 59 0.65 -11.59 -2.24
CA LEU A 59 2.07 -11.73 -1.90
C LEU A 59 2.85 -10.46 -2.26
N MET A 60 2.53 -9.85 -3.40
CA MET A 60 3.11 -8.56 -3.81
C MET A 60 2.81 -7.45 -2.80
N GLU A 61 1.57 -7.33 -2.34
CA GLU A 61 1.21 -6.30 -1.36
C GLU A 61 2.00 -6.46 -0.05
N VAL A 62 2.11 -7.69 0.45
CA VAL A 62 2.86 -8.01 1.67
C VAL A 62 4.36 -7.74 1.46
N HIS A 63 4.91 -8.15 0.31
CA HIS A 63 6.30 -7.92 -0.07
C HIS A 63 6.66 -6.42 -0.04
N TYR A 64 5.82 -5.55 -0.62
CA TYR A 64 6.06 -4.11 -0.61
C TYR A 64 6.03 -3.50 0.79
N LYS A 65 5.10 -3.94 1.65
CA LYS A 65 5.01 -3.48 3.05
C LYS A 65 6.28 -3.82 3.83
N TYR A 66 6.76 -5.05 3.69
CA TYR A 66 7.98 -5.48 4.38
C TYR A 66 9.25 -4.81 3.82
N GLN A 67 9.27 -4.49 2.53
CA GLN A 67 10.36 -3.72 1.92
C GLN A 67 10.44 -2.31 2.51
N GLU A 68 9.30 -1.65 2.66
CA GLU A 68 9.21 -0.34 3.29
C GLU A 68 9.66 -0.40 4.77
N LEU A 69 9.12 -1.34 5.55
CA LEU A 69 9.48 -1.50 6.97
C LEU A 69 10.96 -1.80 7.18
N THR A 70 11.54 -2.67 6.35
CA THR A 70 12.97 -3.01 6.44
C THR A 70 13.85 -1.81 6.07
N GLY A 71 13.40 -0.99 5.11
CA GLY A 71 14.03 0.29 4.79
C GLY A 71 14.04 1.25 5.99
N LEU A 72 12.94 1.34 6.74
CA LEU A 72 12.85 2.16 7.96
C LEU A 72 13.77 1.65 9.08
N LEU A 73 13.91 0.32 9.24
CA LEU A 73 14.83 -0.25 10.23
C LEU A 73 16.28 0.16 9.97
N ALA A 74 16.69 0.31 8.71
CA ALA A 74 18.03 0.78 8.36
C ALA A 74 18.29 2.22 8.86
N TYR A 75 17.26 3.07 8.95
CA TYR A 75 17.39 4.42 9.52
C TYR A 75 17.50 4.43 11.05
N ALA A 76 16.99 3.40 11.72
CA ALA A 76 17.12 3.27 13.16
C ALA A 76 18.50 2.73 13.59
N ALA A 77 19.26 2.13 12.67
CA ALA A 77 20.60 1.65 12.94
C ALA A 77 21.57 2.82 13.20
N ALA A 78 22.49 2.64 14.14
CA ALA A 78 23.54 3.62 14.39
C ALA A 78 24.40 3.82 13.13
N PRO A 79 24.65 5.06 12.68
CA PRO A 79 25.48 5.31 11.50
C PRO A 79 26.88 4.71 11.67
N GLN A 80 27.23 3.77 10.80
CA GLN A 80 28.58 3.21 10.74
C GLN A 80 29.36 3.88 9.61
N ALA A 81 30.55 4.39 9.92
CA ALA A 81 31.42 4.96 8.89
C ALA A 81 31.80 3.86 7.88
N PRO A 82 31.58 4.07 6.56
CA PRO A 82 31.96 3.09 5.56
C PRO A 82 33.50 2.95 5.51
N PRO A 83 34.03 1.77 5.13
CA PRO A 83 35.46 1.60 4.89
C PRO A 83 35.99 2.64 3.90
N GLN A 84 37.19 3.18 4.17
CA GLN A 84 37.82 4.17 3.29
C GLN A 84 38.04 3.57 1.89
N GLY A 85 37.77 4.36 0.85
CA GLY A 85 37.95 3.96 -0.56
C GLY A 85 36.81 3.14 -1.16
N ILE A 86 35.79 2.71 -0.39
CA ILE A 86 34.67 1.92 -0.97
C ILE A 86 33.87 2.72 -2.00
N LYS A 87 33.76 4.03 -1.79
CA LYS A 87 33.14 4.95 -2.75
C LYS A 87 33.88 4.94 -4.09
N ASP A 88 35.21 5.01 -4.05
CA ASP A 88 36.05 5.02 -5.25
C ASP A 88 35.95 3.68 -5.99
N GLN A 89 35.95 2.56 -5.27
CA GLN A 89 35.75 1.22 -5.83
C GLN A 89 34.38 1.08 -6.52
N ILE A 90 33.31 1.55 -5.87
CA ILE A 90 31.96 1.52 -6.47
C ILE A 90 31.91 2.36 -7.74
N PHE A 91 32.51 3.56 -7.74
CA PHE A 91 32.55 4.41 -8.94
C PHE A 91 33.42 3.83 -10.06
N GLU A 92 34.51 3.15 -9.73
CA GLU A 92 35.33 2.44 -10.70
C GLU A 92 34.57 1.26 -11.33
N GLN A 93 33.85 0.47 -10.52
CA GLN A 93 32.98 -0.60 -11.01
C GLN A 93 31.84 -0.07 -11.89
N LEU A 94 31.18 1.04 -11.50
CA LEU A 94 30.15 1.67 -12.32
C LEU A 94 30.71 2.19 -13.65
N ARG A 95 31.93 2.73 -13.65
CA ARG A 95 32.61 3.16 -14.89
C ARG A 95 32.92 1.97 -15.80
N ALA A 96 33.36 0.84 -15.24
CA ALA A 96 33.60 -0.39 -16.00
C ALA A 96 32.30 -0.98 -16.58
N LEU A 97 31.18 -0.91 -15.86
CA LEU A 97 29.87 -1.32 -16.38
C LEU A 97 29.34 -0.37 -17.47
N SER A 98 29.61 0.93 -17.36
CA SER A 98 29.17 1.93 -18.33
C SER A 98 30.00 1.90 -19.63
N ASN A 99 31.25 1.47 -19.55
CA ASN A 99 32.15 1.27 -20.68
C ASN A 99 32.51 -0.22 -20.77
N PRO A 100 31.61 -1.10 -21.23
CA PRO A 100 31.98 -2.48 -21.50
C PRO A 100 33.13 -2.47 -22.51
N PRO A 101 34.22 -3.24 -22.29
CA PRO A 101 35.26 -3.39 -23.28
C PRO A 101 34.64 -3.88 -24.61
N GLU A 102 34.93 -3.20 -25.72
CA GLU A 102 34.47 -3.57 -27.07
C GLU A 102 35.02 -4.95 -27.55
N GLU A 103 35.82 -5.63 -26.74
CA GLU A 103 36.38 -6.94 -27.07
C GLU A 103 35.39 -8.07 -26.75
N THR A 104 34.46 -8.32 -27.68
CA THR A 104 33.96 -9.64 -28.16
C THR A 104 32.55 -9.57 -28.75
N LEU A 105 32.33 -8.69 -29.74
CA LEU A 105 31.20 -8.79 -30.67
C LEU A 105 31.58 -9.54 -31.96
N THR A 106 32.29 -10.66 -31.83
CA THR A 106 32.52 -11.65 -32.91
C THR A 106 32.21 -13.07 -32.45
N ALA A 107 31.21 -13.23 -31.57
CA ALA A 107 30.58 -14.51 -31.31
C ALA A 107 29.27 -14.61 -32.10
N SER A 108 29.41 -15.14 -33.32
CA SER A 108 28.43 -15.93 -34.09
C SER A 108 26.99 -15.94 -33.57
N LEU A 109 26.13 -15.12 -34.18
CA LEU A 109 24.69 -15.32 -34.18
C LEU A 109 24.37 -16.63 -34.93
N PRO A 110 23.65 -17.59 -34.34
CA PRO A 110 23.03 -18.68 -35.09
C PRO A 110 21.95 -18.11 -36.01
N GLU A 111 22.17 -18.25 -37.31
CA GLU A 111 21.30 -17.84 -38.43
C GLU A 111 20.03 -18.72 -38.55
N GLU A 112 19.47 -19.20 -37.43
CA GLU A 112 18.44 -20.26 -37.42
C GLU A 112 17.10 -19.83 -36.78
N ALA A 113 16.94 -18.56 -36.41
CA ALA A 113 15.70 -18.04 -35.80
C ALA A 113 14.82 -17.18 -36.72
N MET A 114 15.13 -17.09 -38.02
CA MET A 114 14.32 -16.31 -38.99
C MET A 114 13.38 -17.14 -39.88
N ALA A 115 13.20 -18.44 -39.64
CA ALA A 115 12.47 -19.32 -40.57
C ALA A 115 11.07 -19.80 -40.14
N ALA A 116 10.51 -19.39 -38.99
CA ALA A 116 9.23 -19.96 -38.54
C ALA A 116 8.30 -18.98 -37.82
N SER A 117 7.78 -17.98 -38.54
CA SER A 117 6.44 -17.45 -38.25
C SER A 117 5.87 -16.69 -39.44
N GLN A 118 5.63 -17.42 -40.53
CA GLN A 118 4.58 -17.05 -41.48
C GLN A 118 3.40 -17.99 -41.21
N ALA A 119 2.58 -17.61 -40.22
CA ALA A 119 1.23 -18.16 -40.13
C ALA A 119 0.41 -17.53 -41.27
N PRO A 120 -0.22 -18.34 -42.14
CA PRO A 120 -1.05 -17.80 -43.20
C PRO A 120 -2.29 -17.13 -42.58
N LEU A 121 -2.47 -15.84 -42.89
CA LEU A 121 -3.77 -15.17 -42.79
C LEU A 121 -4.75 -15.96 -43.66
N ALA A 122 -5.56 -16.79 -43.00
CA ALA A 122 -6.76 -17.33 -43.60
C ALA A 122 -7.71 -16.17 -43.88
N GLU A 123 -7.68 -15.70 -45.12
CA GLU A 123 -8.69 -14.86 -45.73
C GLU A 123 -10.05 -15.59 -45.63
N GLU A 124 -10.84 -15.25 -44.62
CA GLU A 124 -12.20 -15.74 -44.45
C GLU A 124 -13.09 -15.09 -45.51
N LYS A 125 -13.11 -15.72 -46.68
CA LYS A 125 -13.99 -15.42 -47.81
C LYS A 125 -15.45 -15.43 -47.32
N PRO A 126 -16.21 -14.32 -47.46
CA PRO A 126 -17.62 -14.31 -47.08
C PRO A 126 -18.40 -15.25 -47.99
N ALA A 127 -18.94 -16.32 -47.41
CA ALA A 127 -19.82 -17.24 -48.10
C ALA A 127 -21.12 -16.52 -48.53
N PRO A 128 -21.61 -16.74 -49.77
CA PRO A 128 -22.88 -16.17 -50.21
C PRO A 128 -24.05 -16.79 -49.43
N ARG A 129 -24.75 -15.96 -48.66
CA ARG A 129 -26.07 -16.29 -48.06
C ARG A 129 -27.02 -16.71 -49.18
N LYS A 130 -27.28 -18.02 -49.30
CA LYS A 130 -28.38 -18.55 -50.11
C LYS A 130 -29.69 -18.14 -49.44
N ALA A 131 -30.46 -17.28 -50.11
CA ALA A 131 -31.83 -16.98 -49.74
C ALA A 131 -32.67 -18.27 -49.76
N PRO A 132 -33.50 -18.52 -48.74
CA PRO A 132 -34.43 -19.66 -48.77
C PRO A 132 -35.54 -19.43 -49.81
N PRO A 133 -36.01 -20.48 -50.49
CA PRO A 133 -37.08 -20.36 -51.47
C PRO A 133 -38.42 -20.03 -50.78
N ALA A 134 -39.09 -19.00 -51.29
CA ALA A 134 -40.45 -18.64 -50.93
C ALA A 134 -41.40 -19.80 -51.28
N LYS A 135 -41.86 -20.53 -50.26
CA LYS A 135 -42.95 -21.51 -50.42
C LYS A 135 -44.29 -20.78 -50.35
N ALA A 136 -45.03 -20.85 -51.45
CA ALA A 136 -46.41 -20.40 -51.55
C ALA A 136 -47.29 -21.17 -50.54
N VAL A 137 -47.96 -20.43 -49.66
CA VAL A 137 -48.92 -20.97 -48.70
C VAL A 137 -50.27 -21.12 -49.40
N ALA A 138 -50.65 -22.37 -49.63
CA ALA A 138 -51.99 -22.76 -50.08
C ALA A 138 -53.03 -22.40 -49.01
N LYS A 139 -54.14 -21.80 -49.46
CA LYS A 139 -55.31 -21.49 -48.64
C LYS A 139 -56.13 -22.78 -48.41
N GLY A 140 -56.42 -23.11 -47.16
CA GLY A 140 -57.42 -24.14 -46.83
C GLY A 140 -57.60 -24.41 -45.34
N GLY A 141 -58.73 -23.94 -44.79
CA GLY A 141 -59.51 -24.61 -43.72
C GLY A 141 -59.08 -24.53 -42.25
N TRP A 142 -59.52 -23.45 -41.56
CA TRP A 142 -59.96 -23.34 -40.14
C TRP A 142 -59.16 -24.00 -38.96
N PRO A 143 -59.50 -23.69 -37.70
CA PRO A 143 -58.78 -22.80 -36.78
C PRO A 143 -57.68 -23.52 -35.96
N ALA A 144 -56.55 -23.86 -36.56
CA ALA A 144 -55.33 -24.28 -35.84
C ALA A 144 -54.29 -23.14 -35.68
N SER A 145 -54.56 -21.96 -36.23
CA SER A 145 -53.64 -20.81 -36.29
C SER A 145 -53.61 -19.92 -35.04
N ALA A 146 -54.60 -20.02 -34.15
CA ALA A 146 -54.62 -19.23 -32.92
C ALA A 146 -53.55 -19.71 -31.90
N ILE A 147 -53.27 -21.02 -31.87
CA ILE A 147 -52.32 -21.63 -30.92
C ILE A 147 -50.88 -21.26 -31.30
N THR A 148 -50.53 -21.23 -32.58
CA THR A 148 -49.18 -20.89 -33.05
C THR A 148 -48.82 -19.42 -32.81
N LEU A 149 -49.79 -18.50 -32.95
CA LEU A 149 -49.57 -17.09 -32.64
C LEU A 149 -49.30 -16.86 -31.15
N CYS A 150 -50.06 -17.54 -30.28
CA CYS A 150 -49.86 -17.45 -28.83
C CYS A 150 -48.48 -18.01 -28.41
N LEU A 151 -48.05 -19.12 -29.02
CA LEU A 151 -46.75 -19.72 -28.70
C LEU A 151 -45.58 -18.80 -29.11
N LEU A 152 -45.67 -18.15 -30.28
CA LEU A 152 -44.68 -17.18 -30.75
C LEU A 152 -44.63 -15.94 -29.84
N LEU A 153 -45.79 -15.46 -29.38
CA LEU A 153 -45.86 -14.32 -28.47
C LEU A 153 -45.24 -14.67 -27.11
N LEU A 154 -45.52 -15.87 -26.60
CA LEU A 154 -44.93 -16.37 -25.35
C LEU A 154 -43.41 -16.53 -25.45
N LEU A 155 -42.90 -17.05 -26.56
CA LEU A 155 -41.47 -17.11 -26.88
C LEU A 155 -40.83 -15.71 -26.97
N GLY A 156 -41.53 -14.75 -27.59
CA GLY A 156 -41.07 -13.36 -27.68
C GLY A 156 -40.97 -12.69 -26.31
N VAL A 157 -41.98 -12.89 -25.45
CA VAL A 157 -41.98 -12.38 -24.07
C VAL A 157 -40.90 -13.05 -23.23
N ALA A 158 -40.73 -14.38 -23.36
CA ALA A 158 -39.67 -15.10 -22.66
C ALA A 158 -38.27 -14.63 -23.11
N GLY A 159 -38.06 -14.43 -24.41
CA GLY A 159 -36.81 -13.89 -24.96
C GLY A 159 -36.52 -12.47 -24.49
N ALA A 160 -37.52 -11.59 -24.49
CA ALA A 160 -37.40 -10.23 -23.98
C ALA A 160 -37.09 -10.21 -22.47
N GLY A 161 -37.76 -11.09 -21.70
CA GLY A 161 -37.50 -11.26 -20.26
C GLY A 161 -36.07 -11.72 -19.98
N TYR A 162 -35.57 -12.70 -20.75
CA TYR A 162 -34.19 -13.17 -20.66
C TYR A 162 -33.18 -12.06 -20.99
N TYR A 163 -33.42 -11.27 -22.04
CA TYR A 163 -32.57 -10.15 -22.41
C TYR A 163 -32.53 -9.05 -21.34
N ILE A 164 -33.69 -8.68 -20.77
CA ILE A 164 -33.77 -7.71 -19.66
C ILE A 164 -33.02 -8.23 -18.43
N PHE A 165 -33.14 -9.53 -18.13
CA PHE A 165 -32.41 -10.15 -17.02
C PHE A 165 -30.88 -10.10 -17.24
N GLN A 166 -30.42 -10.41 -18.46
CA GLN A 166 -29.01 -10.34 -18.82
C GLN A 166 -28.47 -8.89 -18.73
N LEU A 167 -29.22 -7.89 -19.24
CA LEU A 167 -28.85 -6.48 -19.11
C LEU A 167 -28.71 -6.04 -17.66
N ARG A 168 -29.61 -6.50 -16.77
CA ARG A 168 -29.54 -6.18 -15.34
C ARG A 168 -28.30 -6.77 -14.69
N GLN A 169 -27.89 -7.98 -15.07
CA GLN A 169 -26.64 -8.57 -14.60
C GLN A 169 -25.42 -7.75 -15.06
N THR A 170 -25.33 -7.42 -16.36
CA THR A 170 -24.21 -6.62 -16.88
C THR A 170 -24.12 -5.23 -16.25
N VAL A 171 -25.25 -4.56 -16.03
CA VAL A 171 -25.26 -3.24 -15.36
C VAL A 171 -24.79 -3.37 -13.90
N SER A 172 -25.15 -4.45 -13.20
CA SER A 172 -24.67 -4.71 -11.84
C SER A 172 -23.16 -4.95 -11.81
N ASP A 173 -22.63 -5.74 -12.75
CA ASP A 173 -21.19 -6.06 -12.79
C ASP A 173 -20.35 -4.81 -13.11
N VAL A 174 -20.78 -4.02 -14.10
CA VAL A 174 -20.11 -2.75 -14.45
C VAL A 174 -20.19 -1.76 -13.29
N SER A 175 -21.33 -1.67 -12.61
CA SER A 175 -21.48 -0.82 -11.41
C SER A 175 -20.55 -1.26 -10.28
N ASN A 176 -20.42 -2.57 -10.04
CA ASN A 176 -19.51 -3.11 -9.04
C ASN A 176 -18.05 -2.80 -9.40
N GLN A 177 -17.65 -3.02 -10.65
CA GLN A 177 -16.30 -2.72 -11.11
C GLN A 177 -15.97 -1.22 -11.03
N MET A 178 -16.94 -0.35 -11.32
CA MET A 178 -16.76 1.10 -11.19
C MET A 178 -16.54 1.51 -9.74
N SER A 179 -17.26 0.90 -8.78
CA SER A 179 -17.08 1.19 -7.37
C SER A 179 -15.69 0.80 -6.86
N ILE A 180 -15.15 -0.32 -7.33
CA ILE A 180 -13.79 -0.78 -7.00
C ILE A 180 -12.74 0.18 -7.57
N SER A 181 -12.87 0.54 -8.85
CA SER A 181 -11.97 1.52 -9.48
C SER A 181 -12.03 2.88 -8.78
N GLN A 182 -13.21 3.32 -8.37
CA GLN A 182 -13.37 4.59 -7.65
C GLN A 182 -12.68 4.53 -6.28
N GLN A 183 -12.84 3.44 -5.53
CA GLN A 183 -12.14 3.24 -4.26
C GLN A 183 -10.62 3.26 -4.43
N LEU A 184 -10.12 2.67 -5.51
CA LEU A 184 -8.70 2.68 -5.84
C LEU A 184 -8.21 4.11 -6.12
N VAL A 185 -8.92 4.87 -6.95
CA VAL A 185 -8.61 6.29 -7.24
C VAL A 185 -8.62 7.12 -5.97
N ASP A 186 -9.64 6.97 -5.13
CA ASP A 186 -9.75 7.68 -3.85
C ASP A 186 -8.58 7.33 -2.92
N SER A 187 -8.14 6.07 -2.91
CA SER A 187 -6.99 5.63 -2.13
C SER A 187 -5.68 6.26 -2.62
N GLN A 188 -5.47 6.35 -3.95
CA GLN A 188 -4.29 6.99 -4.51
C GLN A 188 -4.29 8.49 -4.26
N GLN A 189 -5.45 9.15 -4.34
CA GLN A 189 -5.55 10.58 -4.01
C GLN A 189 -5.32 10.87 -2.52
N ARG A 190 -5.63 9.94 -1.61
CA ARG A 190 -5.21 10.06 -0.22
C ARG A 190 -3.68 10.03 -0.09
N LYS A 191 -3.01 9.13 -0.82
CA LYS A 191 -1.53 9.05 -0.85
C LYS A 191 -0.91 10.31 -1.46
N ILE A 192 -1.45 10.82 -2.57
CA ILE A 192 -0.96 12.05 -3.21
C ILE A 192 -1.09 13.23 -2.25
N ARG A 193 -2.25 13.43 -1.61
CA ARG A 193 -2.42 14.50 -0.61
C ARG A 193 -1.46 14.37 0.56
N HIS A 194 -1.16 13.15 0.98
CA HIS A 194 -0.16 12.89 2.00
C HIS A 194 1.24 13.30 1.56
N TYR A 195 1.68 12.88 0.36
CA TYR A 195 2.98 13.27 -0.19
C TYR A 195 3.09 14.77 -0.49
N GLU A 196 2.03 15.41 -0.97
CA GLU A 196 2.01 16.86 -1.18
C GLU A 196 2.18 17.62 0.14
N THR A 197 1.60 17.11 1.23
CA THR A 197 1.78 17.70 2.57
C THR A 197 3.23 17.57 3.03
N LEU A 198 3.84 16.39 2.86
CA LEU A 198 5.25 16.18 3.17
C LEU A 198 6.16 17.05 2.29
N ASN A 199 5.89 17.10 0.98
CA ASN A 199 6.71 17.85 0.03
C ASN A 199 6.55 19.37 0.19
N ARG A 200 5.39 19.87 0.66
CA ARG A 200 5.23 21.28 1.05
C ARG A 200 6.12 21.64 2.22
N LEU A 201 6.25 20.73 3.18
CA LEU A 201 7.16 20.93 4.30
C LEU A 201 8.61 20.91 3.81
N PHE A 202 9.02 19.86 3.07
CA PHE A 202 10.44 19.65 2.73
C PHE A 202 10.94 20.31 1.43
N GLY A 203 10.07 20.78 0.55
CA GLY A 203 10.42 21.03 -0.85
C GLY A 203 10.97 22.42 -1.19
N VAL A 204 10.66 23.47 -0.41
CA VAL A 204 11.04 24.86 -0.78
C VAL A 204 11.37 25.75 0.43
N GLY A 205 11.00 25.35 1.65
CA GLY A 205 11.21 26.14 2.87
C GLY A 205 12.40 25.66 3.70
N GLU A 206 12.95 26.57 4.51
CA GLU A 206 13.89 26.22 5.58
C GLU A 206 13.14 25.45 6.67
N VAL A 207 13.09 24.12 6.53
CA VAL A 207 12.55 23.25 7.57
C VAL A 207 13.52 23.21 8.73
N GLN A 208 13.03 23.59 9.89
CA GLN A 208 13.76 23.43 11.14
C GLN A 208 13.26 22.18 11.85
N MET A 209 14.18 21.44 12.43
CA MET A 209 13.88 20.24 13.21
C MET A 209 14.28 20.45 14.65
N SER A 210 13.45 19.98 15.57
CA SER A 210 13.72 19.98 17.00
C SER A 210 13.42 18.60 17.56
N ALA A 211 14.44 17.95 18.11
CA ALA A 211 14.26 16.76 18.92
C ALA A 211 13.58 17.14 20.24
N MET A 212 12.61 16.33 20.65
CA MET A 212 11.91 16.45 21.92
C MET A 212 12.22 15.23 22.77
N GLU A 213 12.45 15.45 24.06
CA GLU A 213 12.73 14.39 25.02
C GLU A 213 11.73 14.46 26.17
N GLY A 214 11.32 13.29 26.64
CA GLY A 214 10.51 13.15 27.84
C GLY A 214 11.35 13.22 29.11
N ARG A 215 10.72 13.54 30.24
CA ARG A 215 11.39 13.76 31.53
C ARG A 215 12.33 12.59 31.93
N ASP A 216 11.90 11.37 31.66
CA ASP A 216 12.62 10.15 32.06
C ASP A 216 13.30 9.45 30.87
N ASN A 217 13.47 10.13 29.74
CA ASN A 217 13.91 9.57 28.44
C ASN A 217 13.06 8.37 27.97
N SER A 218 11.87 8.18 28.56
CA SER A 218 10.95 7.12 28.17
C SER A 218 10.25 7.45 26.85
N ALA A 219 10.02 8.72 26.58
CA ALA A 219 9.37 9.20 25.36
C ALA A 219 10.33 10.05 24.54
N THR A 220 10.24 9.93 23.23
CA THR A 220 10.97 10.76 22.28
C THR A 220 10.02 11.42 21.30
N GLY A 221 10.42 12.54 20.74
CA GLY A 221 9.67 13.19 19.68
C GLY A 221 10.58 13.94 18.71
N LEU A 222 10.04 14.19 17.55
CA LEU A 222 10.65 15.03 16.52
C LEU A 222 9.59 15.99 16.02
N VAL A 223 9.91 17.28 16.06
CA VAL A 223 9.11 18.31 15.39
C VAL A 223 9.87 18.80 14.19
N ALA A 224 9.28 18.66 13.02
CA ALA A 224 9.73 19.32 11.80
C ALA A 224 8.75 20.44 11.47
N PHE A 225 9.23 21.68 11.30
CA PHE A 225 8.35 22.82 11.07
C PHE A 225 8.91 23.82 10.08
N SER A 226 8.00 24.55 9.44
CA SER A 226 8.31 25.64 8.52
C SER A 226 7.61 26.90 9.01
N ALA A 227 8.40 27.92 9.38
CA ALA A 227 7.85 29.22 9.77
C ALA A 227 7.20 29.97 8.59
N VAL A 228 7.65 29.66 7.36
CA VAL A 228 7.13 30.25 6.11
C VAL A 228 5.75 29.68 5.77
N GLU A 229 5.63 28.35 5.81
CA GLU A 229 4.37 27.65 5.51
C GLU A 229 3.40 27.63 6.71
N GLN A 230 3.87 28.05 7.88
CA GLN A 230 3.10 28.06 9.13
C GLN A 230 2.56 26.67 9.50
N GLN A 231 3.37 25.64 9.26
CA GLN A 231 3.02 24.25 9.55
C GLN A 231 4.12 23.55 10.35
N ALA A 232 3.70 22.63 11.20
CA ALA A 232 4.57 21.73 11.94
C ALA A 232 4.04 20.29 11.85
N ILE A 233 4.94 19.33 11.74
CA ILE A 233 4.66 17.91 11.96
C ILE A 233 5.32 17.51 13.26
N LEU A 234 4.53 16.92 14.15
CA LEU A 234 4.99 16.31 15.39
C LEU A 234 4.92 14.79 15.25
N MET A 235 6.06 14.14 15.41
CA MET A 235 6.19 12.69 15.63
C MET A 235 6.53 12.46 17.09
N VAL A 236 5.82 11.54 17.75
CA VAL A 236 6.10 11.13 19.13
C VAL A 236 6.11 9.62 19.23
N HIS A 237 6.99 9.13 20.10
CA HIS A 237 7.20 7.71 20.37
C HIS A 237 7.24 7.43 21.87
N ASN A 238 6.65 6.30 22.24
CA ASN A 238 6.53 5.81 23.60
C ASN A 238 6.00 6.87 24.59
N LEU A 239 4.99 7.64 24.15
CA LEU A 239 4.35 8.65 24.99
C LEU A 239 3.63 7.96 26.17
N PRO A 240 3.81 8.44 27.42
CA PRO A 240 3.13 7.86 28.59
C PRO A 240 1.61 7.95 28.46
N GLU A 241 0.89 7.06 29.16
CA GLU A 241 -0.57 7.14 29.23
C GLU A 241 -1.01 8.48 29.85
N ILE A 242 -1.98 9.12 29.19
CA ILE A 242 -2.54 10.40 29.65
C ILE A 242 -3.54 10.11 30.77
N PRO A 243 -3.45 10.78 31.94
CA PRO A 243 -4.39 10.59 33.02
C PRO A 243 -5.85 10.83 32.59
N VAL A 244 -6.78 10.07 33.15
CA VAL A 244 -8.22 10.18 32.83
C VAL A 244 -8.70 11.62 33.08
N GLY A 245 -9.40 12.19 32.09
CA GLY A 245 -9.92 13.55 32.16
C GLY A 245 -8.90 14.63 31.76
N GLN A 246 -7.72 14.24 31.29
CA GLN A 246 -6.72 15.13 30.69
C GLN A 246 -6.57 14.87 29.19
N VAL A 247 -5.96 15.83 28.50
CA VAL A 247 -5.62 15.78 27.08
C VAL A 247 -4.16 16.18 26.89
N ALA A 248 -3.44 15.51 26.00
CA ALA A 248 -2.06 15.90 25.68
C ALA A 248 -2.08 17.07 24.69
N ARG A 249 -1.78 18.27 25.18
CA ARG A 249 -1.78 19.50 24.38
C ARG A 249 -0.37 19.82 23.89
N VAL A 250 -0.28 20.20 22.62
CA VAL A 250 0.96 20.65 22.00
C VAL A 250 1.03 22.16 22.04
N TRP A 251 2.20 22.67 22.43
CA TRP A 251 2.51 24.07 22.56
C TRP A 251 3.76 24.42 21.76
N CYS A 252 3.82 25.63 21.23
CA CYS A 252 5.07 26.25 20.78
C CYS A 252 5.38 27.51 21.59
N MET A 253 6.65 27.81 21.74
CA MET A 253 7.12 29.07 22.32
C MET A 253 7.58 30.01 21.21
N ARG A 254 7.06 31.25 21.22
CA ARG A 254 7.50 32.36 20.39
C ARG A 254 7.71 33.60 21.25
N ASN A 255 8.86 34.26 21.12
CA ASN A 255 9.22 35.45 21.91
C ASN A 255 9.04 35.26 23.44
N GLY A 256 9.32 34.06 23.94
CA GLY A 256 9.16 33.73 25.37
C GLY A 256 7.72 33.47 25.82
N VAL A 257 6.74 33.48 24.92
CA VAL A 257 5.32 33.22 25.23
C VAL A 257 4.87 31.91 24.59
N PHE A 258 4.16 31.09 25.36
CA PHE A 258 3.58 29.84 24.85
C PHE A 258 2.28 30.08 24.09
N ARG A 259 2.09 29.31 23.01
CA ARG A 259 0.89 29.28 22.18
C ARG A 259 0.44 27.85 21.95
N PRO A 260 -0.86 27.54 22.11
CA PRO A 260 -1.37 26.21 21.85
C PRO A 260 -1.41 25.96 20.34
N LEU A 261 -0.95 24.79 19.92
CA LEU A 261 -0.97 24.36 18.51
C LEU A 261 -2.07 23.35 18.24
N GLY A 262 -2.44 22.55 19.23
CA GLY A 262 -3.43 21.50 19.07
C GLY A 262 -3.40 20.49 20.21
N VAL A 263 -4.21 19.44 20.06
CA VAL A 263 -4.32 18.34 21.02
C VAL A 263 -4.00 17.04 20.30
N LEU A 264 -3.15 16.22 20.90
CA LEU A 264 -2.96 14.83 20.51
C LEU A 264 -4.23 14.09 20.95
N GLY A 265 -5.05 13.66 19.98
CA GLY A 265 -6.28 12.90 20.27
C GLY A 265 -5.98 11.51 20.86
N ASP A 266 -7.01 10.66 20.97
CA ASP A 266 -6.91 9.30 21.55
C ASP A 266 -5.86 8.39 20.87
N MET A 267 -5.37 8.78 19.70
CA MET A 267 -4.24 8.15 18.99
C MET A 267 -2.88 8.39 19.66
N ALA A 268 -2.80 9.11 20.78
CA ALA A 268 -1.56 9.47 21.47
C ALA A 268 -0.92 8.33 22.29
N LEU A 269 -1.60 7.19 22.47
CA LEU A 269 -1.06 6.07 23.24
C LEU A 269 0.08 5.38 22.49
N GLY A 270 1.29 5.53 23.00
CA GLY A 270 2.51 5.01 22.39
C GLY A 270 3.06 5.94 21.30
N ASN A 271 2.51 5.87 20.08
CA ASN A 271 3.07 6.58 18.92
C ASN A 271 2.02 7.46 18.24
N ALA A 272 2.37 8.69 17.91
CA ALA A 272 1.49 9.57 17.14
C ALA A 272 2.27 10.40 16.11
N LEU A 273 1.62 10.66 14.99
CA LEU A 273 2.06 11.58 13.94
C LEU A 273 0.91 12.55 13.69
N ILE A 274 1.12 13.84 13.95
CA ILE A 274 0.10 14.87 13.74
C ILE A 274 0.68 16.07 12.98
N THR A 275 -0.18 16.70 12.18
CA THR A 275 0.09 17.99 11.54
C THR A 275 -0.57 19.10 12.35
N LEU A 276 0.14 20.19 12.57
CA LEU A 276 -0.23 21.32 13.41
C LEU A 276 -0.06 22.62 12.62
N ASP A 277 -1.00 23.54 12.78
CA ASP A 277 -0.89 24.89 12.22
C ASP A 277 -0.16 25.79 13.22
N LEU A 278 0.92 26.42 12.78
CA LEU A 278 1.62 27.42 13.57
C LEU A 278 0.85 28.74 13.51
N PRO A 279 0.67 29.44 14.65
CA PRO A 279 0.03 30.74 14.64
C PRO A 279 0.85 31.74 13.82
N ASN A 280 0.14 32.57 13.06
CA ASN A 280 0.72 33.66 12.25
C ASN A 280 1.14 34.84 13.15
N GLU A 281 2.16 34.61 13.96
CA GLU A 281 2.74 35.58 14.88
C GLU A 281 4.20 35.87 14.50
N ALA A 282 4.62 37.13 14.69
CA ALA A 282 5.99 37.55 14.43
C ALA A 282 6.97 36.94 15.45
N GLY A 283 8.19 36.65 15.00
CA GLY A 283 9.29 36.15 15.85
C GLY A 283 9.55 34.65 15.72
N PRO A 284 10.76 34.19 16.07
CA PRO A 284 11.18 32.80 15.87
C PRO A 284 10.47 31.86 16.84
N VAL A 285 10.26 30.62 16.40
CA VAL A 285 9.87 29.52 17.29
C VAL A 285 11.12 29.06 18.03
N THR A 286 11.10 29.08 19.36
CA THR A 286 12.26 28.75 20.19
C THR A 286 12.15 27.38 20.86
N ALA A 287 10.95 26.88 21.07
CA ALA A 287 10.71 25.58 21.71
C ALA A 287 9.34 25.00 21.35
N PHE A 288 9.23 23.68 21.51
CA PHE A 288 7.97 22.93 21.48
C PHE A 288 7.82 22.14 22.78
N LEU A 289 6.57 21.91 23.16
CA LEU A 289 6.22 21.23 24.41
C LEU A 289 4.93 20.43 24.25
N VAL A 290 4.87 19.27 24.88
CA VAL A 290 3.65 18.47 25.04
C VAL A 290 3.37 18.31 26.51
N ALA A 291 2.19 18.70 26.97
CA ALA A 291 1.77 18.59 28.37
C ALA A 291 0.39 17.93 28.50
N ALA A 292 0.22 17.11 29.53
CA ALA A 292 -1.06 16.52 29.90
C ALA A 292 -1.86 17.54 30.72
N GLU A 293 -2.94 18.06 30.15
CA GLU A 293 -3.68 19.19 30.71
C GLU A 293 -5.18 18.91 30.79
N SER A 294 -5.88 19.70 31.60
CA SER A 294 -7.35 19.73 31.54
C SER A 294 -7.82 20.11 30.12
N PRO A 295 -8.95 19.56 29.63
CA PRO A 295 -9.52 19.94 28.34
C PRO A 295 -9.84 21.43 28.24
N VAL A 296 -10.02 22.13 29.37
CA VAL A 296 -10.22 23.58 29.41
C VAL A 296 -8.92 24.30 29.05
N ALA A 297 -8.95 25.10 27.99
CA ALA A 297 -7.79 25.84 27.52
C ALA A 297 -7.34 26.90 28.53
N GLY A 298 -6.08 26.83 28.97
CA GLY A 298 -5.38 27.93 29.63
C GLY A 298 -4.54 28.74 28.64
N ASP A 299 -3.97 29.86 29.11
CA ASP A 299 -3.07 30.73 28.32
C ASP A 299 -1.60 30.28 28.38
N SER A 300 -1.30 29.23 29.14
CA SER A 300 0.05 28.72 29.37
C SER A 300 0.00 27.24 29.75
N PRO A 301 1.09 26.48 29.51
CA PRO A 301 1.14 25.08 29.85
C PRO A 301 1.10 24.91 31.37
N GLY A 302 -0.01 24.37 31.88
CA GLY A 302 -0.27 24.19 33.31
C GLY A 302 -0.24 22.74 33.79
N GLY A 303 -0.09 21.80 32.85
CA GLY A 303 -0.18 20.37 33.09
C GLY A 303 1.14 19.68 33.33
N ASP A 304 1.10 18.35 33.44
CA ASP A 304 2.31 17.54 33.56
C ASP A 304 3.06 17.52 32.23
N LEU A 305 4.31 17.98 32.26
CA LEU A 305 5.20 17.96 31.10
C LEU A 305 5.49 16.52 30.65
N LEU A 306 5.11 16.19 29.41
CA LEU A 306 5.36 14.90 28.77
C LEU A 306 6.60 14.92 27.89
N LEU A 307 6.73 15.95 27.03
CA LEU A 307 7.85 16.13 26.11
C LEU A 307 8.23 17.61 26.01
N SER A 308 9.52 17.89 25.87
CA SER A 308 10.01 19.24 25.54
C SER A 308 11.18 19.18 24.58
N GLY A 309 11.26 20.15 23.67
CA GLY A 309 12.38 20.32 22.76
C GLY A 309 12.66 21.78 22.47
N THR A 310 13.93 22.15 22.36
CA THR A 310 14.37 23.49 21.95
C THR A 310 14.76 23.50 20.49
N VAL A 311 14.42 24.55 19.77
CA VAL A 311 14.81 24.72 18.37
C VAL A 311 16.26 25.24 18.33
N GLN A 312 17.18 24.44 17.77
CA GLN A 312 18.55 24.91 17.53
C GLN A 312 18.54 25.95 16.39
N GLY A 313 19.10 27.13 16.65
CA GLY A 313 19.25 28.19 15.64
C GLY A 313 18.34 29.41 15.80
N ALA A 314 17.43 29.44 16.77
CA ALA A 314 16.48 30.55 16.98
C ALA A 314 17.11 31.89 17.47
N GLY A 315 18.43 32.07 17.36
CA GLY A 315 19.16 33.18 17.98
C GLY A 315 20.35 33.71 17.17
N LYS A 316 20.30 33.68 15.83
CA LYS A 316 21.25 34.42 14.99
C LYS A 316 20.54 35.44 14.12
#